data_AF-A0AAD1Z5F1-F1
#
_entry.id   AF-A0AAD1Z5F1-F1
#
_cell.length_a   1.000
_cell.length_b   1.000
_cell.length_c   1.000
_cell.angle_alpha   90.00
_cell.angle_beta   90.00
_cell.angle_gamma   90.00
#
_symmetry.space_group_name_H-M   'P 1'
#
loop_
_entity.id
_entity.type
_entity.pdbx_description
1 polymer ?
#
loop_
_entity_poly.entity_id
_entity_poly.type
_entity_poly.pdbx_seq_one_letter_code
_entity_poly.pdbx_strand_id
1 'polypeptide(L)'
;MAARVAMKFTRECFISRKLKSNNITRYYFATAASTANPLNIPKEVPHVSKKGRLLTGATIGLLIGGGAYASTVDEATFCGWLFNATKLVNPIFSFLDPEVAHRLAVSAAARGWVPIEKRPDPPILELEVWGRRFSNPLGLSAGFDKNAEAVEGLLGLGFGFVEVGSVTPVPQEGNPKPRIFRLPKDGAIINRCGFNSEGIVVVAKRLGAQHGKRKLEMSSTTSSAGDEVVHGGKAGPGILGVNLGKNKTSEDAAADYVQGVHTLSQYADYLVINISSPNTPGLRQLQGRKQLKDLVKKVQAARDEMQWGEEGPPPLLVKIAPDLSKQDLEDIAAVALALRVDGLIISNTTIQRPDPVSKNPVSQEAGGLSGKPLSDLSTNILKDMYILTKGKIPLIGCGGISSGEDAYKKIRAGATLVQLYTAFAYGGPALIPKIKAELAQCLERGGYKSIHEAVGADCRQP
;
A
#
# COMPACT_ATOMS: atom_id res chain seq x y z
N MET A 1 18.15 -16.43 22.51
CA MET A 1 18.31 -15.42 21.42
C MET A 1 17.96 -13.98 21.85
N ALA A 2 17.14 -13.77 22.90
CA ALA A 2 16.79 -12.44 23.41
C ALA A 2 17.91 -11.65 24.13
N ALA A 3 19.00 -12.31 24.58
CA ALA A 3 20.07 -11.63 25.31
C ALA A 3 21.08 -10.85 24.42
N ARG A 4 21.14 -11.14 23.10
CA ARG A 4 22.10 -10.47 22.19
C ARG A 4 21.59 -9.13 21.64
N VAL A 5 20.29 -8.86 21.70
CA VAL A 5 19.69 -7.61 21.21
C VAL A 5 19.78 -6.49 22.26
N ALA A 6 19.67 -6.82 23.55
CA ALA A 6 19.75 -5.84 24.64
C ALA A 6 21.15 -5.21 24.81
N MET A 7 22.22 -5.95 24.48
CA MET A 7 23.60 -5.49 24.66
C MET A 7 24.07 -4.49 23.60
N LYS A 8 23.40 -4.41 22.44
CA LYS A 8 23.74 -3.47 21.37
C LYS A 8 23.15 -2.06 21.60
N PHE A 9 22.07 -1.97 22.38
CA PHE A 9 21.33 -0.73 22.63
C PHE A 9 21.99 0.17 23.69
N THR A 10 22.78 -0.40 24.61
CA THR A 10 23.44 0.35 25.68
C THR A 10 24.79 0.95 25.28
N ARG A 11 25.41 0.47 24.19
CA ARG A 11 26.76 0.90 23.80
C ARG A 11 26.80 2.15 22.92
N GLU A 12 25.70 2.51 22.24
CA GLU A 12 25.66 3.69 21.35
C GLU A 12 25.21 4.99 22.06
N CYS A 13 24.51 4.92 23.19
CA CYS A 13 24.09 6.12 23.93
C CYS A 13 25.19 6.76 24.81
N PHE A 14 26.32 6.08 25.04
CA PHE A 14 27.37 6.56 25.96
C PHE A 14 28.59 7.23 25.30
N ILE A 15 28.66 7.34 23.97
CA ILE A 15 29.86 7.86 23.28
C ILE A 15 29.75 9.33 22.82
N SER A 16 28.58 9.97 22.89
CA SER A 16 28.46 11.37 22.44
C SER A 16 28.05 12.33 23.54
N ARG A 17 28.92 12.54 24.54
CA ARG A 17 28.97 13.77 25.35
C ARG A 17 30.20 13.79 26.26
N LYS A 18 31.34 14.21 25.72
CA LYS A 18 32.45 14.75 26.51
C LYS A 18 33.11 15.88 25.72
N LEU A 19 33.33 16.99 26.45
CA LEU A 19 34.23 18.13 26.21
C LEU A 19 33.51 19.48 26.01
N LYS A 20 33.35 20.21 27.11
CA LYS A 20 34.10 21.44 27.38
C LYS A 20 33.89 21.87 28.85
N SER A 21 34.96 21.72 29.63
CA SER A 21 35.16 22.37 30.93
C SER A 21 35.42 23.86 30.69
N ASN A 22 34.90 24.74 31.55
CA ASN A 22 35.70 25.82 32.14
C ASN A 22 35.03 26.52 33.33
N ASN A 23 35.87 26.72 34.33
CA ASN A 23 35.94 27.80 35.31
C ASN A 23 35.08 27.76 36.60
N ILE A 24 35.82 27.36 37.64
CA ILE A 24 35.70 27.59 39.07
C ILE A 24 35.68 29.10 39.39
N THR A 25 34.86 29.52 40.36
CA THR A 25 35.28 30.56 41.32
C THR A 25 34.62 30.32 42.68
N ARG A 26 35.46 30.15 43.71
CA ARG A 26 35.13 30.12 45.13
C ARG A 26 34.96 31.55 45.64
N TYR A 27 34.00 31.79 46.54
CA TYR A 27 34.07 32.87 47.52
C TYR A 27 33.90 32.30 48.93
N TYR A 28 34.78 32.77 49.81
CA TYR A 28 34.94 32.44 51.23
C TYR A 28 34.16 33.41 52.14
N PHE A 29 34.23 33.13 53.45
CA PHE A 29 33.84 33.91 54.66
C PHE A 29 32.41 33.66 55.18
N ALA A 30 32.12 33.58 56.48
CA ALA A 30 32.91 33.39 57.70
C ALA A 30 31.95 33.10 58.89
N THR A 31 32.47 32.33 59.84
CA THR A 31 32.23 32.28 61.31
C THR A 31 30.99 32.90 61.98
N ALA A 32 30.39 32.08 62.87
CA ALA A 32 30.21 32.29 64.31
C ALA A 32 28.78 32.05 64.82
N ALA A 33 28.72 31.35 65.95
CA ALA A 33 27.53 30.80 66.59
C ALA A 33 26.71 31.86 67.34
N SER A 34 25.38 31.69 67.36
CA SER A 34 24.53 32.15 68.46
C SER A 34 23.42 31.14 68.74
N THR A 35 23.08 31.03 70.01
CA THR A 35 22.24 30.03 70.67
C THR A 35 20.73 30.33 70.60
N ALA A 36 19.95 29.24 70.63
CA ALA A 36 18.60 29.05 71.19
C ALA A 36 17.36 29.65 70.49
N ASN A 37 16.57 28.78 69.82
CA ASN A 37 15.23 28.32 70.29
C ASN A 37 14.68 27.21 69.37
N PRO A 38 13.99 26.17 69.88
CA PRO A 38 13.49 25.07 69.06
C PRO A 38 12.14 25.43 68.45
N LEU A 39 12.09 25.65 67.13
CA LEU A 39 10.84 25.69 66.38
C LEU A 39 10.53 24.30 65.82
N ASN A 40 9.40 23.75 66.25
CA ASN A 40 8.77 22.53 65.75
C ASN A 40 8.68 22.55 64.21
N ILE A 41 9.34 21.59 63.55
CA ILE A 41 9.09 21.26 62.15
C ILE A 41 8.39 19.89 62.15
N PRO A 42 7.12 19.77 61.71
CA PRO A 42 6.51 18.47 61.51
C PRO A 42 7.25 17.75 60.38
N LYS A 43 7.78 16.56 60.67
CA LYS A 43 8.23 15.61 59.64
C LYS A 43 7.00 14.96 59.01
N GLU A 44 6.31 15.66 58.11
CA GLU A 44 5.41 14.98 57.17
C GLU A 44 6.27 14.30 56.09
N VAL A 45 6.55 13.01 56.31
CA VAL A 45 6.94 12.11 55.23
C VAL A 45 5.71 11.97 54.33
N PRO A 46 5.77 12.27 53.02
CA PRO A 46 4.62 12.12 52.16
C PRO A 46 4.17 10.66 52.17
N HIS A 47 2.98 10.43 52.70
CA HIS A 47 2.37 9.11 52.77
C HIS A 47 2.07 8.65 51.34
N VAL A 48 2.96 7.85 50.75
CA VAL A 48 2.73 7.25 49.44
C VAL A 48 1.51 6.32 49.54
N SER A 49 0.43 6.70 48.86
CA SER A 49 -0.88 6.04 48.92
C SER A 49 -0.78 4.54 48.61
N LYS A 50 -1.37 3.70 49.48
CA LYS A 50 -1.52 2.25 49.26
C LYS A 50 -2.23 1.92 47.94
N LYS A 51 -3.13 2.81 47.46
CA LYS A 51 -3.80 2.66 46.16
C LYS A 51 -2.82 2.74 44.99
N GLY A 52 -1.78 3.58 45.09
CA GLY A 52 -0.74 3.68 44.06
C GLY A 52 0.09 2.40 43.94
N ARG A 53 0.43 1.74 45.07
CA ARG A 53 1.16 0.47 45.06
C ARG A 53 0.35 -0.69 44.48
N LEU A 54 -0.95 -0.74 44.78
CA LEU A 54 -1.84 -1.77 44.25
C LEU A 54 -2.01 -1.62 42.73
N LEU A 55 -2.19 -0.39 42.25
CA LEU A 55 -2.31 -0.08 40.83
C LEU A 55 -1.01 -0.40 40.07
N THR A 56 0.15 -0.04 40.62
CA THR A 56 1.46 -0.38 40.05
C THR A 56 1.70 -1.89 40.04
N GLY A 57 1.38 -2.60 41.13
CA GLY A 57 1.52 -4.05 41.21
C GLY A 57 0.61 -4.78 40.23
N ALA A 58 -0.65 -4.35 40.08
CA ALA A 58 -1.57 -4.90 39.09
C ALA A 58 -1.10 -4.65 37.66
N THR A 59 -0.56 -3.46 37.38
CA THR A 59 0.00 -3.12 36.05
C THR A 59 1.20 -4.01 35.71
N ILE A 60 2.13 -4.18 36.66
CA ILE A 60 3.30 -5.06 36.48
C ILE A 60 2.84 -6.52 36.32
N GLY A 61 1.88 -6.98 37.13
CA GLY A 61 1.31 -8.33 37.02
C GLY A 61 0.65 -8.59 35.67
N LEU A 62 -0.10 -7.63 35.14
CA LEU A 62 -0.69 -7.70 33.79
C LEU A 62 0.37 -7.71 32.69
N LEU A 63 1.45 -6.92 32.83
CA LEU A 63 2.56 -6.92 31.87
C LEU A 63 3.32 -8.24 31.87
N ILE A 64 3.62 -8.81 33.04
CA ILE A 64 4.32 -10.08 33.17
C ILE A 64 3.42 -11.24 32.70
N GLY A 65 2.17 -11.29 33.15
CA GLY A 65 1.22 -12.32 32.75
C GLY A 65 0.88 -12.26 31.26
N GLY A 66 0.68 -11.06 30.72
CA GLY A 66 0.48 -10.83 29.29
C GLY A 66 1.71 -11.19 28.45
N GLY A 67 2.92 -10.86 28.93
CA GLY A 67 4.17 -11.25 28.28
C GLY A 67 4.40 -12.77 28.28
N ALA A 68 4.09 -13.44 29.39
CA ALA A 68 4.15 -14.90 29.49
C ALA A 68 3.13 -15.57 28.55
N TYR A 69 1.89 -15.09 28.52
CA TYR A 69 0.86 -15.62 27.61
C TYR A 69 1.20 -15.37 26.13
N ALA A 70 1.70 -14.19 25.80
CA ALA A 70 2.18 -13.90 24.45
C ALA A 70 3.37 -14.77 24.04
N SER A 71 4.18 -15.23 25.00
CA SER A 71 5.32 -16.12 24.73
C SER A 71 4.92 -17.58 24.49
N THR A 72 3.69 -17.98 24.83
CA THR A 72 3.21 -19.36 24.67
C THR A 72 2.27 -19.56 23.47
N VAL A 73 1.84 -18.49 22.80
CA VAL A 73 1.01 -18.59 21.60
C VAL A 73 1.84 -18.76 20.33
N ASP A 74 1.27 -19.44 19.34
CA ASP A 74 1.87 -19.58 18.03
C ASP A 74 1.94 -18.22 17.28
N GLU A 75 2.85 -18.13 16.30
CA GLU A 75 3.09 -16.90 15.54
C GLU A 75 1.84 -16.39 14.80
N ALA A 76 0.97 -17.29 14.33
CA ALA A 76 -0.24 -16.92 13.60
C ALA A 76 -1.29 -16.30 14.54
N THR A 77 -1.45 -16.84 15.75
CA THR A 77 -2.30 -16.25 16.79
C THR A 77 -1.80 -14.88 17.22
N PHE A 78 -0.49 -14.75 17.50
CA PHE A 78 0.11 -13.46 17.87
C PHE A 78 -0.03 -12.42 16.75
N CYS A 79 0.24 -12.81 15.50
CA CYS A 79 -0.04 -12.01 14.31
C CYS A 79 -1.50 -11.52 14.29
N GLY A 80 -2.46 -12.42 14.49
CA GLY A 80 -3.88 -12.09 14.54
C GLY A 80 -4.22 -11.01 15.58
N TRP A 81 -3.60 -11.05 16.76
CA TRP A 81 -3.74 -10.00 17.76
C TRP A 81 -3.15 -8.68 17.32
N LEU A 82 -1.96 -8.66 16.71
CA LEU A 82 -1.35 -7.44 16.20
C LEU A 82 -2.24 -6.77 15.14
N PHE A 83 -2.76 -7.54 14.19
CA PHE A 83 -3.71 -7.02 13.20
C PHE A 83 -4.97 -6.48 13.88
N ASN A 84 -5.55 -7.19 14.85
CA ASN A 84 -6.72 -6.70 15.58
C ASN A 84 -6.44 -5.42 16.38
N ALA A 85 -5.26 -5.28 16.98
CA ALA A 85 -4.86 -4.08 17.69
C ALA A 85 -4.86 -2.84 16.77
N THR A 86 -4.55 -3.02 15.48
CA THR A 86 -4.64 -1.91 14.51
C THR A 86 -6.04 -1.33 14.38
N LYS A 87 -7.12 -2.09 14.66
CA LYS A 87 -8.50 -1.58 14.66
C LYS A 87 -8.73 -0.53 15.75
N LEU A 88 -7.98 -0.60 16.85
CA LEU A 88 -8.06 0.37 17.95
C LEU A 88 -7.22 1.62 17.66
N VAL A 89 -6.08 1.46 16.98
CA VAL A 89 -5.17 2.57 16.64
C VAL A 89 -5.66 3.35 15.43
N ASN A 90 -6.21 2.65 14.43
CA ASN A 90 -6.55 3.23 13.14
C ASN A 90 -7.54 4.41 13.20
N PRO A 91 -8.57 4.43 14.08
CA PRO A 91 -9.42 5.61 14.27
C PRO A 91 -8.67 6.89 14.65
N ILE A 92 -7.49 6.79 15.29
CA ILE A 92 -6.67 7.97 15.65
C ILE A 92 -6.23 8.74 14.40
N PHE A 93 -5.92 8.03 13.31
CA PHE A 93 -5.51 8.66 12.04
C PHE A 93 -6.64 9.48 11.39
N SER A 94 -7.89 9.27 11.79
CA SER A 94 -9.03 10.06 11.30
C SER A 94 -9.00 11.51 11.79
N PHE A 95 -8.36 11.77 12.94
CA PHE A 95 -8.20 13.12 13.50
C PHE A 95 -7.03 13.91 12.90
N LEU A 96 -6.15 13.25 12.16
CA LEU A 96 -5.02 13.89 11.47
C LEU A 96 -5.44 14.35 10.08
N ASP A 97 -4.77 15.39 9.58
CA ASP A 97 -4.81 15.75 8.16
C ASP A 97 -4.54 14.50 7.30
N PRO A 98 -5.32 14.25 6.23
CA PRO A 98 -5.20 13.04 5.44
C PRO A 98 -3.82 12.82 4.81
N GLU A 99 -3.13 13.88 4.39
CA GLU A 99 -1.80 13.76 3.81
C GLU A 99 -0.75 13.49 4.90
N VAL A 100 -0.86 14.10 6.08
CA VAL A 100 -0.02 13.79 7.25
C VAL A 100 -0.21 12.35 7.71
N ALA A 101 -1.47 11.92 7.89
CA ALA A 101 -1.81 10.55 8.28
C ALA A 101 -1.23 9.52 7.30
N HIS A 102 -1.34 9.80 6.01
CA HIS A 102 -0.81 8.95 4.97
C HIS A 102 0.72 8.87 5.00
N ARG A 103 1.43 9.99 5.16
CA ARG A 103 2.89 10.01 5.31
C ARG A 103 3.33 9.22 6.54
N LEU A 104 2.63 9.33 7.67
CA LEU A 104 2.90 8.54 8.87
C LEU A 104 2.72 7.04 8.62
N ALA A 105 1.66 6.64 7.89
CA ALA A 105 1.41 5.24 7.55
C ALA A 105 2.52 4.65 6.66
N VAL A 106 2.93 5.35 5.58
CA VAL A 106 4.04 4.94 4.72
C VAL A 106 5.35 4.87 5.51
N SER A 107 5.62 5.88 6.33
CA SER A 107 6.78 5.98 7.21
C SER A 107 6.85 4.85 8.25
N ALA A 108 5.71 4.42 8.80
CA ALA A 108 5.61 3.29 9.71
C ALA A 108 5.85 1.96 8.98
N ALA A 109 5.27 1.78 7.78
CA ALA A 109 5.49 0.60 6.97
C ALA A 109 6.96 0.47 6.53
N ALA A 110 7.59 1.56 6.09
CA ALA A 110 9.01 1.62 5.72
C ALA A 110 9.97 1.25 6.88
N ARG A 111 9.56 1.49 8.13
CA ARG A 111 10.32 1.14 9.33
C ARG A 111 9.98 -0.22 9.93
N GLY A 112 9.05 -0.96 9.32
CA GLY A 112 8.58 -2.25 9.84
C GLY A 112 7.76 -2.13 11.13
N TRP A 113 7.10 -0.98 11.36
CA TRP A 113 6.21 -0.76 12.52
C TRP A 113 4.77 -1.18 12.27
N VAL A 114 4.53 -1.86 11.15
CA VAL A 114 3.23 -2.44 10.79
C VAL A 114 3.27 -3.95 11.05
N PRO A 115 2.12 -4.58 11.34
CA PRO A 115 2.10 -6.03 11.57
C PRO A 115 2.50 -6.78 10.30
N ILE A 116 3.17 -7.92 10.46
CA ILE A 116 3.53 -8.80 9.34
C ILE A 116 2.55 -9.98 9.33
N GLU A 117 1.92 -10.26 8.20
CA GLU A 117 1.01 -11.39 8.04
C GLU A 117 1.81 -12.70 8.03
N LYS A 118 1.55 -13.52 9.04
CA LYS A 118 2.17 -14.85 9.22
C LYS A 118 1.20 -16.00 8.95
N ARG A 119 -0.10 -15.73 8.76
CA ARG A 119 -1.07 -16.75 8.40
C ARG A 119 -0.94 -17.08 6.90
N PRO A 120 -1.12 -18.35 6.50
CA PRO A 120 -1.14 -18.71 5.09
C PRO A 120 -2.36 -18.09 4.40
N ASP A 121 -2.19 -17.77 3.11
CA ASP A 121 -3.32 -17.40 2.26
C ASP A 121 -4.22 -18.62 2.00
N PRO A 122 -5.56 -18.46 1.93
CA PRO A 122 -6.43 -19.54 1.49
C PRO A 122 -6.07 -20.03 0.08
N PRO A 123 -5.82 -21.33 -0.14
CA PRO A 123 -5.34 -21.85 -1.44
C PRO A 123 -6.26 -21.54 -2.63
N ILE A 124 -7.56 -21.40 -2.40
CA ILE A 124 -8.55 -21.02 -3.44
C ILE A 124 -8.29 -19.63 -4.05
N LEU A 125 -7.53 -18.77 -3.35
CA LEU A 125 -7.16 -17.44 -3.82
C LEU A 125 -5.90 -17.43 -4.67
N GLU A 126 -5.15 -18.53 -4.70
CA GLU A 126 -3.92 -18.62 -5.47
C GLU A 126 -4.22 -18.61 -6.97
N LEU A 127 -3.38 -17.93 -7.74
CA LEU A 127 -3.53 -17.83 -9.18
C LEU A 127 -2.20 -17.53 -9.89
N GLU A 128 -2.12 -17.89 -11.17
CA GLU A 128 -1.00 -17.52 -12.04
C GLU A 128 -1.47 -16.47 -13.07
N VAL A 129 -0.72 -15.38 -13.16
CA VAL A 129 -0.97 -14.31 -14.14
C VAL A 129 0.37 -13.85 -14.70
N TRP A 130 0.48 -13.77 -16.02
CA TRP A 130 1.72 -13.38 -16.72
C TRP A 130 2.93 -14.27 -16.42
N GLY A 131 2.71 -15.57 -16.21
CA GLY A 131 3.77 -16.50 -15.80
C GLY A 131 4.28 -16.26 -14.37
N ARG A 132 3.57 -15.45 -13.58
CA ARG A 132 3.91 -15.12 -12.19
C ARG A 132 2.83 -15.68 -11.25
N ARG A 133 3.26 -16.30 -10.17
CA ARG A 133 2.37 -16.87 -9.14
C ARG A 133 2.01 -15.81 -8.10
N PHE A 134 0.72 -15.59 -7.90
CA PHE A 134 0.16 -14.72 -6.87
C PHE A 134 -0.43 -15.59 -5.76
N SER A 135 -0.01 -15.37 -4.50
CA SER A 135 -0.56 -16.13 -3.36
C SER A 135 -2.01 -15.74 -3.06
N ASN A 136 -2.40 -14.52 -3.41
CA ASN A 136 -3.77 -14.02 -3.35
C ASN A 136 -3.95 -12.87 -4.37
N PRO A 137 -5.19 -12.55 -4.79
CA PRO A 137 -5.46 -11.57 -5.85
C PRO A 137 -5.52 -10.12 -5.33
N LEU A 138 -5.32 -9.88 -4.03
CA LEU A 138 -5.55 -8.59 -3.40
C LEU A 138 -4.27 -7.77 -3.39
N GLY A 139 -4.27 -6.65 -4.11
CA GLY A 139 -3.15 -5.73 -4.17
C GLY A 139 -3.42 -4.33 -3.65
N LEU A 140 -2.35 -3.59 -3.42
CA LEU A 140 -2.40 -2.16 -3.10
C LEU A 140 -2.27 -1.34 -4.40
N SER A 141 -3.22 -0.43 -4.64
CA SER A 141 -3.18 0.46 -5.82
C SER A 141 -2.03 1.46 -5.75
N ALA A 142 -1.54 1.88 -6.92
CA ALA A 142 -0.71 3.08 -7.07
C ALA A 142 -1.32 4.29 -6.37
N GLY A 143 -0.43 5.19 -5.98
CA GLY A 143 -0.70 6.42 -5.26
C GLY A 143 -0.51 6.28 -3.76
N PHE A 144 -0.46 5.06 -3.21
CA PHE A 144 -0.21 4.87 -1.78
C PHE A 144 1.30 4.98 -1.47
N ASP A 145 2.13 4.14 -2.08
CA ASP A 145 3.60 4.29 -1.98
C ASP A 145 4.14 4.93 -3.27
N LYS A 146 4.05 6.26 -3.34
CA LYS A 146 4.42 7.00 -4.56
C LYS A 146 5.90 6.92 -4.89
N ASN A 147 6.75 6.71 -3.88
CA ASN A 147 8.20 6.82 -4.05
C ASN A 147 8.96 5.53 -3.67
N ALA A 148 8.26 4.39 -3.60
CA ALA A 148 8.82 3.08 -3.23
C ALA A 148 9.54 3.09 -1.85
N GLU A 149 8.97 3.78 -0.88
CA GLU A 149 9.52 3.92 0.46
C GLU A 149 9.28 2.68 1.33
N ALA A 150 8.19 1.95 1.09
CA ALA A 150 7.62 1.00 2.03
C ALA A 150 7.23 -0.35 1.41
N VAL A 151 7.72 -0.69 0.21
CA VAL A 151 7.35 -1.91 -0.55
C VAL A 151 7.38 -3.18 0.32
N GLU A 152 8.50 -3.47 0.99
CA GLU A 152 8.65 -4.66 1.85
C GLU A 152 7.62 -4.68 2.99
N GLY A 153 7.44 -3.54 3.69
CA GLY A 153 6.48 -3.43 4.79
C GLY A 153 5.03 -3.57 4.32
N LEU A 154 4.70 -3.05 3.14
CA LEU A 154 3.36 -3.13 2.55
C LEU A 154 3.05 -4.55 2.06
N LEU A 155 4.00 -5.22 1.39
CA LEU A 155 3.86 -6.64 1.04
C LEU A 155 3.76 -7.51 2.30
N GLY A 156 4.54 -7.19 3.33
CA GLY A 156 4.50 -7.84 4.64
C GLY A 156 3.14 -7.75 5.33
N LEU A 157 2.29 -6.78 5.03
CA LEU A 157 0.91 -6.72 5.55
C LEU A 157 -0.01 -7.82 4.98
N GLY A 158 0.45 -8.57 3.96
CA GLY A 158 -0.27 -9.69 3.37
C GLY A 158 -0.99 -9.39 2.06
N PHE A 159 -0.67 -8.28 1.38
CA PHE A 159 -1.07 -8.06 -0.02
C PHE A 159 -0.33 -9.05 -0.93
N GLY A 160 -1.04 -9.63 -1.91
CA GLY A 160 -0.40 -10.45 -2.95
C GLY A 160 0.51 -9.63 -3.87
N PHE A 161 0.20 -8.34 -4.05
CA PHE A 161 1.02 -7.41 -4.83
C PHE A 161 0.88 -5.95 -4.39
N VAL A 162 1.89 -5.14 -4.66
CA VAL A 162 1.90 -3.69 -4.37
C VAL A 162 2.28 -2.94 -5.63
N GLU A 163 1.53 -1.89 -5.96
CA GLU A 163 1.86 -0.98 -7.05
C GLU A 163 2.39 0.35 -6.51
N VAL A 164 3.65 0.68 -6.79
CA VAL A 164 4.25 1.98 -6.43
C VAL A 164 3.98 3.04 -7.50
N GLY A 165 4.20 4.31 -7.17
CA GLY A 165 4.06 5.43 -8.10
C GLY A 165 2.69 6.12 -8.02
N SER A 166 2.26 6.90 -9.01
CA SER A 166 2.93 7.13 -10.30
C SER A 166 4.24 7.89 -10.15
N VAL A 167 5.31 7.31 -10.71
CA VAL A 167 6.65 7.90 -10.74
C VAL A 167 6.78 8.77 -11.99
N THR A 168 7.29 9.98 -11.83
CA THR A 168 7.62 10.88 -12.95
C THR A 168 9.13 10.93 -13.17
N PRO A 169 9.62 11.21 -14.39
CA PRO A 169 11.05 11.37 -14.65
C PRO A 169 11.73 12.36 -13.71
N VAL A 170 11.24 13.60 -13.68
CA VAL A 170 11.76 14.69 -12.84
C VAL A 170 10.94 14.77 -11.55
N PRO A 171 11.55 15.13 -10.41
CA PRO A 171 10.79 15.39 -9.18
C PRO A 171 9.76 16.51 -9.37
N GLN A 172 8.60 16.37 -8.74
CA GLN A 172 7.59 17.43 -8.68
C GLN A 172 6.75 17.34 -7.40
N GLU A 173 6.45 18.49 -6.81
CA GLU A 173 5.67 18.60 -5.57
C GLU A 173 4.20 18.20 -5.74
N GLY A 174 3.67 18.24 -6.96
CA GLY A 174 2.25 18.11 -7.29
C GLY A 174 1.48 19.42 -7.13
N ASN A 175 0.15 19.35 -7.02
CA ASN A 175 -0.70 20.53 -6.87
C ASN A 175 -0.67 21.09 -5.41
N PRO A 176 -1.01 22.37 -5.20
CA PRO A 176 -1.02 22.98 -3.86
C PRO A 176 -1.93 22.27 -2.84
N LYS A 177 -1.58 22.37 -1.55
CA LYS A 177 -2.36 21.82 -0.44
C LYS A 177 -3.41 22.83 0.07
N PRO A 178 -4.54 22.38 0.66
CA PRO A 178 -4.97 20.99 0.84
C PRO A 178 -5.47 20.35 -0.46
N ARG A 179 -5.17 19.06 -0.65
CA ARG A 179 -5.40 18.33 -1.90
C ARG A 179 -5.91 16.90 -1.74
N ILE A 180 -6.18 16.49 -0.51
CA ILE A 180 -6.83 15.22 -0.19
C ILE A 180 -7.93 15.55 0.81
N PHE A 181 -9.14 15.10 0.53
CA PHE A 181 -10.31 15.39 1.33
C PHE A 181 -11.06 14.09 1.62
N ARG A 182 -11.30 13.83 2.91
CA ARG A 182 -12.01 12.64 3.37
C ARG A 182 -13.50 12.91 3.42
N LEU A 183 -14.29 11.94 2.97
CA LEU A 183 -15.74 11.90 3.12
C LEU A 183 -16.09 10.62 3.90
N PRO A 184 -15.91 10.61 5.24
CA PRO A 184 -15.99 9.37 6.02
C PRO A 184 -17.35 8.69 5.97
N LYS A 185 -18.44 9.46 5.99
CA LYS A 185 -19.82 8.95 5.89
C LYS A 185 -20.08 8.23 4.57
N ASP A 186 -19.39 8.66 3.52
CA ASP A 186 -19.54 8.14 2.15
C ASP A 186 -18.51 7.04 1.84
N GLY A 187 -17.56 6.77 2.76
CA GLY A 187 -16.45 5.85 2.53
C GLY A 187 -15.58 6.26 1.33
N ALA A 188 -15.37 7.57 1.16
CA ALA A 188 -14.83 8.15 -0.06
C ALA A 188 -13.72 9.18 0.18
N ILE A 189 -12.84 9.36 -0.81
CA ILE A 189 -11.80 10.39 -0.81
C ILE A 189 -11.85 11.14 -2.13
N ILE A 190 -11.85 12.47 -2.07
CA ILE A 190 -11.56 13.34 -3.22
C ILE A 190 -10.10 13.76 -3.15
N ASN A 191 -9.36 13.65 -4.25
CA ASN A 191 -7.97 14.10 -4.29
C ASN A 191 -7.60 14.81 -5.59
N ARG A 192 -6.71 15.80 -5.46
CA ARG A 192 -6.14 16.57 -6.56
C ARG A 192 -4.62 16.60 -6.54
N CYS A 193 -3.96 15.49 -6.19
CA CYS A 193 -2.51 15.48 -5.94
C CYS A 193 -1.64 15.92 -7.12
N GLY A 194 -1.98 15.50 -8.36
CA GLY A 194 -1.23 15.86 -9.57
C GLY A 194 0.18 15.26 -9.63
N PHE A 195 0.30 13.94 -9.45
CA PHE A 195 1.57 13.19 -9.51
C PHE A 195 2.72 13.81 -8.68
N ASN A 196 2.52 14.08 -7.40
CA ASN A 196 3.64 14.41 -6.53
C ASN A 196 4.60 13.21 -6.44
N SER A 197 5.86 13.40 -6.82
CA SER A 197 6.87 12.35 -6.94
C SER A 197 8.26 12.93 -6.65
N GLU A 198 9.10 12.15 -5.98
CA GLU A 198 10.52 12.49 -5.76
C GLU A 198 11.41 12.23 -6.99
N GLY A 199 10.81 11.84 -8.12
CA GLY A 199 11.49 11.64 -9.38
C GLY A 199 12.09 10.24 -9.56
N ILE A 200 12.36 9.88 -10.81
CA ILE A 200 12.73 8.52 -11.20
C ILE A 200 14.04 8.05 -10.58
N VAL A 201 15.01 8.97 -10.42
CA VAL A 201 16.34 8.65 -9.87
C VAL A 201 16.24 8.21 -8.41
N VAL A 202 15.42 8.90 -7.60
CA VAL A 202 15.24 8.56 -6.18
C VAL A 202 14.52 7.23 -6.05
N VAL A 203 13.48 7.01 -6.85
CA VAL A 203 12.72 5.76 -6.84
C VAL A 203 13.57 4.59 -7.31
N ALA A 204 14.35 4.75 -8.39
CA ALA A 204 15.28 3.73 -8.88
C ALA A 204 16.30 3.32 -7.81
N LYS A 205 16.85 4.29 -7.06
CA LYS A 205 17.77 4.01 -5.95
C LYS A 205 17.12 3.17 -4.85
N ARG A 206 15.88 3.49 -4.46
CA ARG A 206 15.13 2.73 -3.44
C ARG A 206 14.79 1.33 -3.91
N LEU A 207 14.27 1.21 -5.14
CA LEU A 207 13.95 -0.08 -5.74
C LEU A 207 15.19 -0.95 -5.91
N GLY A 208 16.32 -0.39 -6.35
CA GLY A 208 17.58 -1.13 -6.45
C GLY A 208 18.07 -1.67 -5.10
N ALA A 209 17.94 -0.88 -4.02
CA ALA A 209 18.29 -1.32 -2.67
C ALA A 209 17.38 -2.45 -2.14
N GLN A 210 16.12 -2.49 -2.57
CA GLN A 210 15.15 -3.52 -2.19
C GLN A 210 15.22 -4.76 -3.10
N HIS A 211 15.55 -4.58 -4.38
CA HIS A 211 15.56 -5.64 -5.38
C HIS A 211 16.57 -6.75 -5.03
N GLY A 212 17.77 -6.38 -4.58
CA GLY A 212 18.78 -7.36 -4.14
C GLY A 212 18.30 -8.25 -2.98
N LYS A 213 17.53 -7.69 -2.05
CA LYS A 213 16.96 -8.44 -0.92
C LYS A 213 15.86 -9.39 -1.38
N ARG A 214 14.91 -8.90 -2.18
CA ARG A 214 13.79 -9.70 -2.71
C ARG A 214 14.29 -10.90 -3.52
N LYS A 215 15.33 -10.73 -4.35
CA LYS A 215 15.92 -11.82 -5.14
C LYS A 215 16.60 -12.89 -4.27
N LEU A 216 17.29 -12.48 -3.21
CA LEU A 216 17.95 -13.41 -2.28
C LEU A 216 16.92 -14.27 -1.52
N GLU A 217 15.83 -13.66 -1.04
CA GLU A 217 14.74 -14.36 -0.35
C GLU A 217 14.03 -15.38 -1.24
N MET A 218 13.84 -15.06 -2.52
CA MET A 218 13.23 -15.96 -3.51
C MET A 218 14.11 -17.19 -3.80
N SER A 219 15.43 -17.04 -3.86
CA SER A 219 16.35 -18.17 -4.08
C SER A 219 16.47 -19.11 -2.87
N SER A 220 16.17 -18.61 -1.65
CA SER A 220 16.20 -19.41 -0.42
C SER A 220 14.93 -20.25 -0.21
N THR A 221 13.82 -19.86 -0.85
CA THR A 221 12.55 -20.60 -0.76
C THR A 221 12.47 -21.76 -1.76
N THR A 222 13.26 -21.75 -2.84
CA THR A 222 13.33 -22.82 -3.85
C THR A 222 14.31 -23.95 -3.53
N SER A 223 15.15 -23.82 -2.49
CA SER A 223 16.26 -24.75 -2.20
C SER A 223 16.01 -25.75 -1.06
N SER A 224 14.77 -25.88 -0.57
CA SER A 224 14.40 -26.86 0.47
C SER A 224 13.37 -27.87 -0.05
N ALA A 225 13.84 -28.86 -0.81
CA ALA A 225 13.05 -29.99 -1.32
C ALA A 225 13.21 -31.28 -0.47
N GLY A 226 13.64 -31.18 0.79
CA GLY A 226 14.10 -32.36 1.54
C GLY A 226 13.82 -32.44 3.03
N ASP A 227 13.09 -31.53 3.67
CA ASP A 227 12.69 -31.71 5.07
C ASP A 227 11.28 -31.19 5.33
N GLU A 228 10.43 -32.07 5.85
CA GLU A 228 9.09 -31.77 6.36
C GLU A 228 9.20 -30.90 7.61
N VAL A 229 9.21 -29.58 7.42
CA VAL A 229 8.82 -28.64 8.48
C VAL A 229 7.77 -27.70 7.92
N VAL A 230 6.53 -27.90 8.40
CA VAL A 230 5.38 -27.04 8.11
C VAL A 230 5.68 -25.63 8.65
N HIS A 231 5.86 -24.67 7.75
CA HIS A 231 6.07 -23.27 8.08
C HIS A 231 4.95 -22.40 7.48
N GLY A 232 4.04 -21.96 8.35
CA GLY A 232 3.07 -20.91 8.04
C GLY A 232 3.76 -19.55 7.86
N GLY A 233 3.29 -18.76 6.89
CA GLY A 233 3.75 -17.39 6.67
C GLY A 233 4.82 -17.17 5.58
N LYS A 234 4.85 -17.98 4.52
CA LYS A 234 5.55 -17.67 3.26
C LYS A 234 4.57 -17.11 2.20
N ALA A 235 3.96 -15.95 2.43
CA ALA A 235 3.68 -15.12 1.26
C ALA A 235 5.06 -14.85 0.64
N GLY A 236 5.27 -15.16 -0.64
CA GLY A 236 6.56 -14.94 -1.30
C GLY A 236 7.01 -13.46 -1.21
N PRO A 237 8.07 -13.04 -1.91
CA PRO A 237 8.55 -11.64 -1.87
C PRO A 237 7.56 -10.60 -2.44
N GLY A 238 6.29 -10.99 -2.65
CA GLY A 238 5.22 -10.25 -3.28
C GLY A 238 5.49 -9.94 -4.74
N ILE A 239 4.47 -9.51 -5.46
CA ILE A 239 4.64 -8.95 -6.81
C ILE A 239 4.67 -7.42 -6.72
N LEU A 240 5.64 -6.79 -7.38
CA LEU A 240 5.81 -5.35 -7.42
C LEU A 240 5.42 -4.78 -8.79
N GLY A 241 4.36 -3.98 -8.80
CA GLY A 241 4.03 -3.10 -9.92
C GLY A 241 4.73 -1.77 -9.83
N VAL A 242 5.26 -1.27 -10.95
CA VAL A 242 5.77 0.11 -11.04
C VAL A 242 4.88 0.93 -11.97
N ASN A 243 4.19 1.90 -11.40
CA ASN A 243 3.31 2.80 -12.13
C ASN A 243 4.08 4.03 -12.62
N LEU A 244 4.07 4.24 -13.92
CA LEU A 244 4.76 5.34 -14.61
C LEU A 244 3.77 6.46 -14.93
N GLY A 245 4.21 7.70 -14.81
CA GLY A 245 3.45 8.89 -15.18
C GLY A 245 4.34 9.95 -15.83
N LYS A 246 3.71 10.86 -16.57
CA LYS A 246 4.39 12.02 -17.14
C LYS A 246 4.54 13.16 -16.14
N ASN A 247 5.58 13.97 -16.29
CA ASN A 247 5.70 15.26 -15.61
C ASN A 247 4.59 16.23 -16.08
N LYS A 248 4.16 17.11 -15.16
CA LYS A 248 3.09 18.09 -15.44
C LYS A 248 3.43 18.99 -16.63
N THR A 249 4.68 19.44 -16.71
CA THR A 249 5.21 20.36 -17.72
C THR A 249 5.80 19.67 -18.95
N SER A 250 5.78 18.33 -19.01
CA SER A 250 6.34 17.60 -20.16
C SER A 250 5.45 17.77 -21.39
N GLU A 251 6.07 18.19 -22.49
CA GLU A 251 5.46 18.33 -23.82
C GLU A 251 5.37 16.97 -24.53
N ASP A 252 6.43 16.16 -24.49
CA ASP A 252 6.42 14.78 -25.00
C ASP A 252 6.12 13.79 -23.88
N ALA A 253 4.83 13.54 -23.67
CA ALA A 253 4.39 12.54 -22.71
C ALA A 253 5.01 11.17 -22.94
N ALA A 254 5.24 10.74 -24.19
CA ALA A 254 5.77 9.41 -24.49
C ALA A 254 7.23 9.26 -24.05
N ALA A 255 8.04 10.30 -24.21
CA ALA A 255 9.43 10.32 -23.75
C ALA A 255 9.52 10.06 -22.24
N ASP A 256 8.61 10.63 -21.44
CA ASP A 256 8.58 10.41 -19.99
C ASP A 256 8.34 8.93 -19.64
N TYR A 257 7.40 8.27 -20.33
CA TYR A 257 7.12 6.85 -20.08
C TYR A 257 8.28 5.96 -20.55
N VAL A 258 8.90 6.27 -21.70
CA VAL A 258 10.08 5.56 -22.21
C VAL A 258 11.24 5.66 -21.21
N GLN A 259 11.51 6.84 -20.67
CA GLN A 259 12.50 7.02 -19.61
C GLN A 259 12.14 6.21 -18.35
N GLY A 260 10.84 6.17 -18.01
CA GLY A 260 10.24 5.29 -17.02
C GLY A 260 10.66 3.83 -17.18
N VAL A 261 10.46 3.30 -18.39
CA VAL A 261 10.81 1.93 -18.76
C VAL A 261 12.32 1.70 -18.63
N HIS A 262 13.16 2.51 -19.28
CA HIS A 262 14.60 2.30 -19.30
C HIS A 262 15.22 2.29 -17.88
N THR A 263 14.66 3.07 -16.97
CA THR A 263 15.22 3.21 -15.62
C THR A 263 14.66 2.18 -14.63
N LEU A 264 13.36 1.92 -14.66
CA LEU A 264 12.67 1.20 -13.58
C LEU A 264 12.25 -0.23 -13.92
N SER A 265 12.21 -0.60 -15.20
CA SER A 265 11.68 -1.89 -15.66
C SER A 265 12.41 -3.10 -15.04
N GLN A 266 13.73 -3.01 -14.87
CA GLN A 266 14.55 -4.06 -14.25
C GLN A 266 14.17 -4.40 -12.79
N TYR A 267 13.45 -3.51 -12.10
CA TYR A 267 13.03 -3.72 -10.72
C TYR A 267 11.57 -4.15 -10.59
N ALA A 268 10.81 -4.11 -11.67
CA ALA A 268 9.37 -4.29 -11.67
C ALA A 268 8.99 -5.72 -12.09
N ASP A 269 8.00 -6.30 -11.41
CA ASP A 269 7.35 -7.53 -11.85
C ASP A 269 6.29 -7.25 -12.92
N TYR A 270 5.73 -6.04 -12.94
CA TYR A 270 4.94 -5.49 -14.04
C TYR A 270 5.02 -3.96 -14.08
N LEU A 271 4.82 -3.37 -15.26
CA LEU A 271 4.82 -1.93 -15.51
C LEU A 271 3.41 -1.42 -15.79
N VAL A 272 3.12 -0.18 -15.43
CA VAL A 272 1.83 0.45 -15.73
C VAL A 272 2.02 1.82 -16.39
N ILE A 273 1.42 2.01 -17.55
CA ILE A 273 1.24 3.32 -18.17
C ILE A 273 0.00 3.98 -17.56
N ASN A 274 0.18 5.00 -16.72
CA ASN A 274 -0.94 5.75 -16.15
C ASN A 274 -1.31 6.97 -16.99
N ILE A 275 -2.43 6.87 -17.68
CA ILE A 275 -3.01 7.91 -18.54
C ILE A 275 -4.37 8.41 -18.03
N SER A 276 -4.72 8.10 -16.78
CA SER A 276 -6.11 8.21 -16.30
C SER A 276 -6.32 9.14 -15.11
N SER A 277 -5.24 9.72 -14.57
CA SER A 277 -5.33 10.75 -13.51
C SER A 277 -6.13 11.96 -14.01
N PRO A 278 -7.19 12.42 -13.29
CA PRO A 278 -7.88 13.67 -13.60
C PRO A 278 -7.08 14.91 -13.17
N ASN A 279 -5.96 14.72 -12.47
CA ASN A 279 -5.25 15.78 -11.75
C ASN A 279 -4.03 16.33 -12.52
N THR A 280 -3.77 15.76 -13.69
CA THR A 280 -2.70 16.18 -14.61
C THR A 280 -3.36 16.66 -15.90
N PRO A 281 -3.29 17.97 -16.23
CA PRO A 281 -3.95 18.52 -17.42
C PRO A 281 -3.58 17.77 -18.70
N GLY A 282 -4.57 17.54 -19.56
CA GLY A 282 -4.39 16.86 -20.85
C GLY A 282 -4.15 15.35 -20.77
N LEU A 283 -3.84 14.78 -19.60
CA LEU A 283 -3.42 13.37 -19.50
C LEU A 283 -4.47 12.39 -20.04
N ARG A 284 -5.74 12.60 -19.69
CA ARG A 284 -6.84 11.71 -20.11
C ARG A 284 -7.09 11.71 -21.63
N GLN A 285 -6.60 12.72 -22.35
CA GLN A 285 -6.68 12.77 -23.83
C GLN A 285 -5.80 11.69 -24.47
N LEU A 286 -4.80 11.17 -23.76
CA LEU A 286 -3.97 10.04 -24.21
C LEU A 286 -4.73 8.72 -24.32
N GLN A 287 -5.98 8.65 -23.81
CA GLN A 287 -6.84 7.48 -23.95
C GLN A 287 -7.54 7.41 -25.32
N GLY A 288 -7.48 8.48 -26.13
CA GLY A 288 -8.00 8.46 -27.49
C GLY A 288 -7.27 7.43 -28.35
N ARG A 289 -7.99 6.77 -29.27
CA ARG A 289 -7.51 5.61 -30.04
C ARG A 289 -6.11 5.78 -30.64
N LYS A 290 -5.86 6.91 -31.31
CA LYS A 290 -4.58 7.19 -31.96
C LYS A 290 -3.47 7.42 -30.92
N GLN A 291 -3.73 8.29 -29.95
CA GLN A 291 -2.78 8.66 -28.91
C GLN A 291 -2.37 7.45 -28.07
N LEU A 292 -3.34 6.63 -27.68
CA LEU A 292 -3.08 5.40 -26.93
C LEU A 292 -2.23 4.43 -27.74
N LYS A 293 -2.59 4.19 -29.01
CA LYS A 293 -1.85 3.29 -29.90
C LYS A 293 -0.40 3.75 -30.06
N ASP A 294 -0.18 5.03 -30.33
CA ASP A 294 1.16 5.58 -30.56
C ASP A 294 1.99 5.54 -29.28
N LEU A 295 1.39 5.87 -28.13
CA LEU A 295 2.05 5.78 -26.83
C LEU A 295 2.44 4.35 -26.47
N VAL A 296 1.50 3.41 -26.51
CA VAL A 296 1.75 2.00 -26.16
C VAL A 296 2.83 1.41 -27.06
N LYS A 297 2.81 1.69 -28.36
CA LYS A 297 3.87 1.24 -29.28
C LYS A 297 5.26 1.72 -28.88
N LYS A 298 5.40 3.01 -28.56
CA LYS A 298 6.69 3.59 -28.14
C LYS A 298 7.19 2.96 -26.84
N VAL A 299 6.29 2.79 -25.86
CA VAL A 299 6.63 2.22 -24.55
C VAL A 299 6.93 0.72 -24.64
N GLN A 300 6.20 -0.04 -25.46
CA GLN A 300 6.51 -1.44 -25.76
C GLN A 300 7.87 -1.56 -26.45
N ALA A 301 8.14 -0.75 -27.47
CA ALA A 301 9.45 -0.76 -28.15
C ALA A 301 10.61 -0.51 -27.17
N ALA A 302 10.47 0.51 -26.32
CA ALA A 302 11.44 0.82 -25.26
C ALA A 302 11.62 -0.31 -24.23
N ARG A 303 10.58 -1.11 -23.98
CA ARG A 303 10.68 -2.29 -23.12
C ARG A 303 11.36 -3.44 -23.85
N ASP A 304 10.94 -3.71 -25.07
CA ASP A 304 11.33 -4.89 -25.83
C ASP A 304 12.77 -4.76 -26.37
N GLU A 305 13.33 -3.55 -26.48
CA GLU A 305 14.75 -3.31 -26.83
C GLU A 305 15.73 -3.53 -25.68
N MET A 306 15.23 -3.63 -24.44
CA MET A 306 16.06 -3.91 -23.26
C MET A 306 16.49 -5.38 -23.24
N GLN A 307 17.59 -5.67 -22.53
CA GLN A 307 18.10 -7.03 -22.37
C GLN A 307 17.37 -7.74 -21.23
N TRP A 308 16.66 -8.82 -21.56
CA TRP A 308 15.90 -9.63 -20.61
C TRP A 308 16.55 -10.99 -20.36
N GLY A 309 16.46 -11.46 -19.12
CA GLY A 309 16.81 -12.84 -18.76
C GLY A 309 15.70 -13.83 -19.17
N GLU A 310 15.75 -15.04 -18.60
CA GLU A 310 14.81 -16.11 -18.92
C GLU A 310 13.34 -15.77 -18.65
N GLU A 311 13.06 -14.89 -17.67
CA GLU A 311 11.70 -14.43 -17.38
C GLU A 311 11.12 -13.49 -18.46
N GLY A 312 11.94 -13.00 -19.38
CA GLY A 312 11.52 -12.05 -20.41
C GLY A 312 11.20 -10.64 -19.88
N PRO A 313 10.59 -9.78 -20.71
CA PRO A 313 10.20 -8.43 -20.32
C PRO A 313 9.08 -8.45 -19.25
N PRO A 314 9.03 -7.45 -18.35
CA PRO A 314 7.89 -7.31 -17.45
C PRO A 314 6.60 -7.02 -18.24
N PRO A 315 5.45 -7.60 -17.86
CA PRO A 315 4.15 -7.26 -18.42
C PRO A 315 3.88 -5.75 -18.37
N LEU A 316 3.31 -5.20 -19.44
CA LEU A 316 3.01 -3.77 -19.58
C LEU A 316 1.50 -3.58 -19.59
N LEU A 317 1.01 -2.90 -18.56
CA LEU A 317 -0.40 -2.62 -18.34
C LEU A 317 -0.73 -1.16 -18.66
N VAL A 318 -2.01 -0.89 -18.93
CA VAL A 318 -2.54 0.48 -19.04
C VAL A 318 -3.63 0.70 -18.00
N LYS A 319 -3.52 1.79 -17.22
CA LYS A 319 -4.56 2.18 -16.24
C LYS A 319 -5.48 3.24 -16.84
N ILE A 320 -6.77 2.91 -16.98
CA ILE A 320 -7.77 3.75 -17.64
C ILE A 320 -8.71 4.46 -16.64
N ALA A 321 -9.33 5.54 -17.09
CA ALA A 321 -10.31 6.30 -16.33
C ALA A 321 -11.68 5.61 -16.37
N PRO A 322 -12.54 5.83 -15.36
CA PRO A 322 -13.92 5.34 -15.39
C PRO A 322 -14.85 6.24 -16.21
N ASP A 323 -14.44 7.48 -16.47
CA ASP A 323 -15.25 8.51 -17.13
C ASP A 323 -15.02 8.44 -18.65
N LEU A 324 -15.50 7.36 -19.28
CA LEU A 324 -15.32 7.05 -20.69
C LEU A 324 -16.66 6.75 -21.36
N SER A 325 -16.80 7.15 -22.62
CA SER A 325 -17.95 6.75 -23.43
C SER A 325 -17.82 5.29 -23.88
N LYS A 326 -18.92 4.70 -24.36
CA LYS A 326 -18.89 3.36 -24.95
C LYS A 326 -17.91 3.26 -26.12
N GLN A 327 -17.85 4.29 -26.97
CA GLN A 327 -16.92 4.33 -28.10
C GLN A 327 -15.47 4.38 -27.64
N ASP A 328 -15.17 5.12 -26.56
CA ASP A 328 -13.82 5.15 -25.98
C ASP A 328 -13.40 3.76 -25.48
N LEU A 329 -14.30 3.02 -24.82
CA LEU A 329 -14.04 1.66 -24.35
C LEU A 329 -13.77 0.70 -25.52
N GLU A 330 -14.59 0.77 -26.58
CA GLU A 330 -14.40 -0.04 -27.79
C GLU A 330 -13.04 0.26 -28.45
N ASP A 331 -12.66 1.53 -28.54
CA ASP A 331 -11.38 1.96 -29.10
C ASP A 331 -10.19 1.49 -28.24
N ILE A 332 -10.27 1.64 -26.91
CA ILE A 332 -9.23 1.18 -25.98
C ILE A 332 -9.09 -0.34 -26.08
N ALA A 333 -10.19 -1.09 -26.07
CA ALA A 333 -10.16 -2.55 -26.19
C ALA A 333 -9.55 -2.99 -27.53
N ALA A 334 -9.92 -2.34 -28.64
CA ALA A 334 -9.37 -2.63 -29.95
C ALA A 334 -7.85 -2.37 -30.00
N VAL A 335 -7.37 -1.27 -29.41
CA VAL A 335 -5.93 -0.98 -29.33
C VAL A 335 -5.21 -2.00 -28.44
N ALA A 336 -5.77 -2.30 -27.27
CA ALA A 336 -5.18 -3.26 -26.32
C ALA A 336 -5.04 -4.66 -26.94
N LEU A 337 -6.06 -5.14 -27.65
CA LEU A 337 -6.01 -6.40 -28.38
C LEU A 337 -5.01 -6.38 -29.54
N ALA A 338 -5.02 -5.31 -30.34
CA ALA A 338 -4.16 -5.20 -31.52
C ALA A 338 -2.67 -5.14 -31.16
N LEU A 339 -2.33 -4.47 -30.05
CA LEU A 339 -0.95 -4.34 -29.56
C LEU A 339 -0.57 -5.40 -28.53
N ARG A 340 -1.48 -6.34 -28.20
CA ARG A 340 -1.27 -7.37 -27.17
C ARG A 340 -0.78 -6.76 -25.85
N VAL A 341 -1.47 -5.72 -25.39
CA VAL A 341 -1.22 -5.15 -24.05
C VAL A 341 -1.45 -6.24 -23.01
N ASP A 342 -0.52 -6.40 -22.08
CA ASP A 342 -0.49 -7.57 -21.18
C ASP A 342 -1.60 -7.52 -20.12
N GLY A 343 -2.12 -6.33 -19.81
CA GLY A 343 -3.28 -6.18 -18.92
C GLY A 343 -3.82 -4.75 -18.84
N LEU A 344 -4.99 -4.59 -18.23
CA LEU A 344 -5.60 -3.29 -17.99
C LEU A 344 -5.99 -3.12 -16.53
N ILE A 345 -5.84 -1.90 -16.00
CA ILE A 345 -6.29 -1.55 -14.65
C ILE A 345 -7.54 -0.66 -14.74
N ILE A 346 -8.63 -1.15 -14.16
CA ILE A 346 -9.98 -0.58 -14.28
C ILE A 346 -10.56 -0.38 -12.88
N SER A 347 -10.55 0.82 -12.31
CA SER A 347 -10.20 2.10 -12.93
C SER A 347 -9.41 3.02 -12.00
N ASN A 348 -9.00 4.15 -12.54
CA ASN A 348 -8.62 5.32 -11.75
C ASN A 348 -9.86 5.98 -11.09
N THR A 349 -9.64 7.08 -10.40
CA THR A 349 -10.67 7.93 -9.78
C THR A 349 -11.63 8.56 -10.80
N THR A 350 -12.87 8.86 -10.38
CA THR A 350 -13.89 9.50 -11.23
C THR A 350 -13.99 11.01 -10.97
N ILE A 351 -14.33 11.80 -11.98
CA ILE A 351 -14.71 13.21 -11.78
C ILE A 351 -16.20 13.38 -11.42
N GLN A 352 -16.99 12.33 -11.52
CA GLN A 352 -18.41 12.35 -11.15
C GLN A 352 -18.57 12.52 -9.63
N ARG A 353 -19.74 13.02 -9.24
CA ARG A 353 -20.15 13.23 -7.84
C ARG A 353 -21.56 12.65 -7.66
N PRO A 354 -21.71 11.31 -7.65
CA PRO A 354 -23.04 10.69 -7.50
C PRO A 354 -23.62 10.96 -6.10
N ASP A 355 -24.93 10.85 -5.95
CA ASP A 355 -25.56 10.88 -4.63
C ASP A 355 -25.05 9.73 -3.74
N PRO A 356 -24.86 9.94 -2.43
CA PRO A 356 -25.06 11.18 -1.67
C PRO A 356 -23.85 12.14 -1.67
N VAL A 357 -22.75 11.82 -2.37
CA VAL A 357 -21.52 12.64 -2.38
C VAL A 357 -21.80 14.06 -2.86
N SER A 358 -22.62 14.23 -3.89
CA SER A 358 -23.08 15.55 -4.40
C SER A 358 -23.58 16.52 -3.31
N LYS A 359 -24.16 15.98 -2.22
CA LYS A 359 -24.74 16.74 -1.11
C LYS A 359 -23.71 17.09 -0.04
N ASN A 360 -22.53 16.51 -0.09
CA ASN A 360 -21.43 16.83 0.80
C ASN A 360 -20.76 18.15 0.35
N PRO A 361 -20.51 19.14 1.23
CA PRO A 361 -19.84 20.38 0.85
C PRO A 361 -18.46 20.16 0.20
N VAL A 362 -17.76 19.09 0.57
CA VAL A 362 -16.45 18.70 0.02
C VAL A 362 -16.56 18.28 -1.46
N SER A 363 -17.75 17.95 -1.96
CA SER A 363 -17.94 17.55 -3.36
C SER A 363 -17.55 18.62 -4.37
N GLN A 364 -17.55 19.89 -3.95
CA GLN A 364 -17.14 21.04 -4.76
C GLN A 364 -15.63 21.10 -4.99
N GLU A 365 -14.84 20.32 -4.24
CA GLU A 365 -13.40 20.21 -4.47
C GLU A 365 -13.12 19.55 -5.82
N ALA A 366 -12.18 20.15 -6.54
CA ALA A 366 -11.68 19.62 -7.80
C ALA A 366 -10.93 18.29 -7.58
N GLY A 367 -10.83 17.51 -8.66
CA GLY A 367 -10.04 16.29 -8.71
C GLY A 367 -10.89 15.01 -8.69
N GLY A 368 -10.22 13.89 -8.42
CA GLY A 368 -10.80 12.56 -8.53
C GLY A 368 -11.41 12.04 -7.24
N LEU A 369 -12.66 11.58 -7.33
CA LEU A 369 -13.38 10.81 -6.31
C LEU A 369 -13.00 9.33 -6.38
N SER A 370 -12.80 8.74 -5.20
CA SER A 370 -12.46 7.35 -4.97
C SER A 370 -13.29 6.77 -3.82
N GLY A 371 -13.22 5.45 -3.64
CA GLY A 371 -13.91 4.76 -2.55
C GLY A 371 -15.27 4.21 -2.96
N LYS A 372 -16.13 3.96 -1.98
CA LYS A 372 -17.41 3.24 -2.18
C LYS A 372 -18.29 3.80 -3.30
N PRO A 373 -18.43 5.13 -3.49
CA PRO A 373 -19.26 5.70 -4.56
C PRO A 373 -18.78 5.37 -5.98
N LEU A 374 -17.52 4.96 -6.15
CA LEU A 374 -16.96 4.54 -7.43
C LEU A 374 -17.25 3.06 -7.74
N SER A 375 -17.76 2.27 -6.79
CA SER A 375 -17.87 0.81 -6.90
C SER A 375 -18.64 0.38 -8.14
N ASP A 376 -19.86 0.88 -8.31
CA ASP A 376 -20.75 0.45 -9.40
C ASP A 376 -20.20 0.87 -10.76
N LEU A 377 -19.83 2.15 -10.91
CA LEU A 377 -19.24 2.67 -12.15
C LEU A 377 -18.00 1.86 -12.56
N SER A 378 -17.05 1.68 -11.65
CA SER A 378 -15.82 0.93 -11.97
C SER A 378 -16.09 -0.57 -12.19
N THR A 379 -17.19 -1.15 -11.68
CA THR A 379 -17.55 -2.55 -11.93
C THR A 379 -18.20 -2.71 -13.30
N ASN A 380 -19.02 -1.76 -13.71
CA ASN A 380 -19.63 -1.76 -15.03
C ASN A 380 -18.58 -1.60 -16.14
N ILE A 381 -17.65 -0.64 -15.99
CA ILE A 381 -16.54 -0.48 -16.94
C ILE A 381 -15.67 -1.74 -17.01
N LEU A 382 -15.43 -2.39 -15.87
CA LEU A 382 -14.68 -3.66 -15.81
C LEU A 382 -15.40 -4.76 -16.60
N LYS A 383 -16.72 -4.89 -16.43
CA LYS A 383 -17.57 -5.82 -17.18
C LYS A 383 -17.53 -5.56 -18.68
N ASP A 384 -17.72 -4.31 -19.08
CA ASP A 384 -17.71 -3.92 -20.49
C ASP A 384 -16.36 -4.22 -21.13
N MET A 385 -15.25 -3.89 -20.47
CA MET A 385 -13.91 -4.19 -20.97
C MET A 385 -13.62 -5.69 -21.03
N TYR A 386 -14.12 -6.50 -20.08
CA TYR A 386 -13.99 -7.95 -20.15
C TYR A 386 -14.70 -8.52 -21.39
N ILE A 387 -15.92 -8.04 -21.68
CA ILE A 387 -16.68 -8.43 -22.86
C ILE A 387 -15.97 -7.99 -24.15
N LEU A 388 -15.55 -6.72 -24.23
CA LEU A 388 -14.89 -6.15 -25.41
C LEU A 388 -13.55 -6.83 -25.70
N THR A 389 -12.80 -7.21 -24.68
CA THR A 389 -11.54 -7.95 -24.80
C THR A 389 -11.73 -9.46 -24.93
N LYS A 390 -12.97 -9.94 -24.84
CA LYS A 390 -13.35 -11.37 -24.90
C LYS A 390 -12.59 -12.21 -23.87
N GLY A 391 -12.32 -11.64 -22.70
CA GLY A 391 -11.54 -12.28 -21.63
C GLY A 391 -10.07 -12.59 -21.99
N LYS A 392 -9.54 -12.05 -23.09
CA LYS A 392 -8.16 -12.34 -23.55
C LYS A 392 -7.09 -11.52 -22.84
N ILE A 393 -7.49 -10.42 -22.19
CA ILE A 393 -6.58 -9.50 -21.51
C ILE A 393 -6.89 -9.57 -20.00
N PRO A 394 -5.93 -9.98 -19.16
CA PRO A 394 -6.08 -9.91 -17.70
C PRO A 394 -6.46 -8.49 -17.23
N LEU A 395 -7.46 -8.40 -16.36
CA LEU A 395 -7.96 -7.13 -15.83
C LEU A 395 -7.68 -7.02 -14.33
N ILE A 396 -7.20 -5.86 -13.88
CA ILE A 396 -7.11 -5.52 -12.47
C ILE A 396 -8.29 -4.60 -12.11
N GLY A 397 -9.21 -5.08 -11.27
CA GLY A 397 -10.33 -4.31 -10.76
C GLY A 397 -9.89 -3.36 -9.63
N CYS A 398 -10.12 -2.05 -9.79
CA CYS A 398 -9.75 -1.01 -8.84
C CYS A 398 -10.92 -0.01 -8.68
N GLY A 399 -11.31 0.27 -7.44
CA GLY A 399 -12.38 1.23 -7.12
C GLY A 399 -13.52 0.61 -6.32
N GLY A 400 -13.81 1.18 -5.15
CA GLY A 400 -14.95 0.79 -4.32
C GLY A 400 -14.83 -0.53 -3.56
N ILE A 401 -13.66 -1.18 -3.58
CA ILE A 401 -13.45 -2.46 -2.88
C ILE A 401 -13.23 -2.21 -1.39
N SER A 402 -14.11 -2.74 -0.54
CA SER A 402 -14.03 -2.58 0.92
C SER A 402 -14.27 -3.86 1.72
N SER A 403 -14.61 -4.96 1.04
CA SER A 403 -14.94 -6.27 1.60
C SER A 403 -14.55 -7.39 0.63
N GLY A 404 -14.54 -8.64 1.11
CA GLY A 404 -14.38 -9.80 0.22
C GLY A 404 -15.52 -9.95 -0.79
N GLU A 405 -16.74 -9.53 -0.43
CA GLU A 405 -17.89 -9.51 -1.34
C GLU A 405 -17.70 -8.50 -2.48
N ASP A 406 -17.15 -7.31 -2.20
CA ASP A 406 -16.83 -6.34 -3.25
C ASP A 406 -15.74 -6.86 -4.20
N ALA A 407 -14.70 -7.49 -3.65
CA ALA A 407 -13.66 -8.13 -4.45
C ALA A 407 -14.24 -9.25 -5.33
N TYR A 408 -15.11 -10.10 -4.76
CA TYR A 408 -15.79 -11.17 -5.47
C TYR A 408 -16.66 -10.65 -6.62
N LYS A 409 -17.42 -9.57 -6.41
CA LYS A 409 -18.19 -8.90 -7.47
C LYS A 409 -17.31 -8.43 -8.61
N LYS A 410 -16.16 -7.82 -8.32
CA LYS A 410 -15.19 -7.42 -9.35
C LYS A 410 -14.66 -8.62 -10.12
N ILE A 411 -14.30 -9.70 -9.43
CA ILE A 411 -13.79 -10.91 -10.06
C ILE A 411 -14.83 -11.50 -11.01
N ARG A 412 -16.08 -11.67 -10.56
CA ARG A 412 -17.18 -12.15 -11.39
C ARG A 412 -17.50 -11.24 -12.57
N ALA A 413 -17.31 -9.93 -12.42
CA ALA A 413 -17.45 -8.97 -13.51
C ALA A 413 -16.31 -9.07 -14.54
N GLY A 414 -15.17 -9.68 -14.23
CA GLY A 414 -14.08 -9.91 -15.18
C GLY A 414 -12.67 -9.61 -14.66
N ALA A 415 -12.52 -9.15 -13.41
CA ALA A 415 -11.19 -8.94 -12.83
C ALA A 415 -10.48 -10.27 -12.55
N THR A 416 -9.22 -10.35 -12.96
CA THR A 416 -8.28 -11.41 -12.55
C THR A 416 -7.64 -11.08 -11.21
N LEU A 417 -7.28 -9.80 -11.00
CA LEU A 417 -6.70 -9.28 -9.76
C LEU A 417 -7.51 -8.07 -9.28
N VAL A 418 -7.39 -7.69 -8.01
CA VAL A 418 -8.10 -6.53 -7.46
C VAL A 418 -7.17 -5.62 -6.66
N GLN A 419 -7.45 -4.31 -6.68
CA GLN A 419 -6.67 -3.29 -5.99
C GLN A 419 -7.49 -2.49 -4.97
N LEU A 420 -6.87 -2.27 -3.81
CA LEU A 420 -7.40 -1.53 -2.68
C LEU A 420 -6.67 -0.18 -2.52
N TYR A 421 -7.39 0.86 -2.10
CA TYR A 421 -6.79 2.11 -1.60
C TYR A 421 -7.67 2.72 -0.51
N THR A 422 -8.82 3.28 -0.89
CA THR A 422 -9.62 4.14 0.00
C THR A 422 -10.06 3.41 1.27
N ALA A 423 -10.53 2.17 1.14
CA ALA A 423 -10.91 1.39 2.31
C ALA A 423 -9.70 0.99 3.18
N PHE A 424 -8.50 0.80 2.61
CA PHE A 424 -7.28 0.63 3.42
C PHE A 424 -6.91 1.91 4.18
N ALA A 425 -7.03 3.08 3.54
CA ALA A 425 -6.81 4.36 4.19
C ALA A 425 -7.78 4.65 5.36
N TYR A 426 -8.96 4.01 5.36
CA TYR A 426 -9.95 4.11 6.44
C TYR A 426 -9.93 2.95 7.42
N GLY A 427 -9.65 1.73 6.99
CA GLY A 427 -9.79 0.50 7.77
C GLY A 427 -8.47 -0.07 8.30
N GLY A 428 -7.34 0.39 7.77
CA GLY A 428 -6.01 -0.01 8.21
C GLY A 428 -5.64 -1.47 7.92
N PRO A 429 -4.53 -1.96 8.49
CA PRO A 429 -3.97 -3.29 8.24
C PRO A 429 -4.94 -4.45 8.43
N ALA A 430 -5.80 -4.39 9.46
CA ALA A 430 -6.77 -5.45 9.75
C ALA A 430 -7.72 -5.80 8.61
N LEU A 431 -7.89 -4.89 7.63
CA LEU A 431 -8.77 -5.09 6.51
C LEU A 431 -8.27 -6.16 5.53
N ILE A 432 -6.95 -6.31 5.38
CA ILE A 432 -6.34 -7.21 4.39
C ILE A 432 -6.68 -8.68 4.65
N PRO A 433 -6.36 -9.27 5.82
CA PRO A 433 -6.73 -10.66 6.10
C PRO A 433 -8.25 -10.88 6.12
N LYS A 434 -9.02 -9.86 6.52
CA LYS A 434 -10.49 -9.91 6.50
C LYS A 434 -11.01 -10.09 5.08
N ILE A 435 -10.58 -9.25 4.14
CA ILE A 435 -11.01 -9.33 2.73
C ILE A 435 -10.60 -10.67 2.12
N LYS A 436 -9.39 -11.17 2.39
CA LYS A 436 -8.95 -12.49 1.89
C LYS A 436 -9.85 -13.62 2.38
N ALA A 437 -10.13 -13.67 3.69
CA ALA A 437 -11.00 -14.69 4.27
C ALA A 437 -12.43 -14.61 3.72
N GLU A 438 -13.01 -13.42 3.64
CA GLU A 438 -14.35 -13.20 3.09
C GLU A 438 -14.43 -13.58 1.59
N LEU A 439 -13.40 -13.25 0.80
CA LEU A 439 -13.34 -13.59 -0.61
C LEU A 439 -13.28 -15.11 -0.82
N ALA A 440 -12.47 -15.81 -0.03
CA ALA A 440 -12.40 -17.28 -0.08
C ALA A 440 -13.78 -17.91 0.21
N GLN A 441 -14.46 -17.44 1.25
CA GLN A 441 -15.83 -17.88 1.58
C GLN A 441 -16.83 -17.60 0.45
N CYS A 442 -16.70 -16.45 -0.23
CA CYS A 442 -17.56 -16.13 -1.37
C CYS A 442 -17.35 -17.08 -2.56
N LEU A 443 -16.09 -17.47 -2.82
CA LEU A 443 -15.74 -18.42 -3.87
C LEU A 443 -16.27 -19.83 -3.55
N GLU A 444 -16.06 -20.30 -2.32
CA GLU A 444 -16.57 -21.59 -1.84
C GLU A 444 -18.09 -21.64 -1.91
N ARG A 445 -18.79 -20.60 -1.42
CA ARG A 445 -20.25 -20.46 -1.52
C ARG A 445 -20.73 -20.41 -2.97
N GLY A 446 -19.91 -19.88 -3.87
CA GLY A 446 -20.15 -19.84 -5.31
C GLY A 446 -19.94 -21.20 -6.01
N GLY A 447 -19.44 -22.21 -5.31
CA GLY A 447 -19.15 -23.53 -5.87
C GLY A 447 -17.85 -23.60 -6.69
N TYR A 448 -16.98 -22.58 -6.59
CA TYR A 448 -15.72 -22.54 -7.32
C TYR A 448 -14.62 -23.29 -6.57
N LYS A 449 -13.73 -23.97 -7.30
CA LYS A 449 -12.55 -24.65 -6.75
C LYS A 449 -11.31 -23.77 -6.78
N SER A 450 -11.30 -22.77 -7.63
CA SER A 450 -10.25 -21.77 -7.73
C SER A 450 -10.84 -20.42 -8.12
N ILE A 451 -10.15 -19.33 -7.76
CA ILE A 451 -10.53 -17.99 -8.18
C ILE A 451 -10.61 -17.83 -9.70
N HIS A 452 -9.78 -18.54 -10.47
CA HIS A 452 -9.80 -18.50 -11.94
C HIS A 452 -11.16 -18.87 -12.52
N GLU A 453 -11.87 -19.83 -11.92
CA GLU A 453 -13.19 -20.25 -12.39
C GLU A 453 -14.24 -19.16 -12.23
N ALA A 454 -14.06 -18.25 -11.26
CA ALA A 454 -14.98 -17.15 -10.98
C ALA A 454 -14.75 -15.93 -11.89
N VAL A 455 -13.60 -15.80 -12.54
CA VAL A 455 -13.26 -14.65 -13.39
C VAL A 455 -14.27 -14.52 -14.53
N GLY A 456 -14.95 -13.38 -14.62
CA GLY A 456 -15.91 -13.10 -15.69
C GLY A 456 -17.18 -13.96 -15.65
N ALA A 457 -17.48 -14.61 -14.52
CA ALA A 457 -18.66 -15.45 -14.36
C ALA A 457 -19.98 -14.76 -14.75
N ASP A 458 -20.11 -13.45 -14.52
CA ASP A 458 -21.31 -12.66 -14.84
C ASP A 458 -21.39 -12.27 -16.33
N CYS A 459 -20.39 -12.63 -17.12
CA CYS A 459 -20.29 -12.36 -18.56
C CYS A 459 -20.44 -13.62 -19.42
N ARG A 460 -20.38 -14.80 -18.82
CA ARG A 460 -20.65 -16.06 -19.52
C ARG A 460 -22.17 -16.16 -19.72
N GLN A 461 -22.62 -16.40 -20.95
CA GLN A 461 -24.03 -16.73 -21.15
C GLN A 461 -24.31 -18.08 -20.46
N PRO A 462 -25.47 -18.24 -19.81
CA PRO A 462 -25.85 -19.49 -19.15
C PRO A 462 -25.91 -20.69 -20.10
#